data_AF-A0A139N696-F1
#
_entry.id   AF-A0A139N696-F1
#
_cell.length_a   1.000
_cell.length_b   1.000
_cell.length_c   1.000
_cell.angle_alpha   90.00
_cell.angle_beta   90.00
_cell.angle_gamma   90.00
#
_symmetry.space_group_name_H-M   'P 1'
#
loop_
_entity.id
_entity.type
_entity.pdbx_description
1 polymer ?
#
loop_
_entity_poly.entity_id
_entity_poly.type
_entity_poly.pdbx_seq_one_letter_code
_entity_poly.pdbx_strand_id
1 'polypeptide(L)'
;MSANQEFASATALRQNLDQPGFLKKFTPAHHLIEAAPKVTWSDLFPYLRYQIVTCPDLTDFYQVNQELAVRIRVALKSSETIEELVEQVATKRYTKARVRRLLTYILVGARQEELPSGVHILGFSEQGRQHLSKLKGKVELVSRIGKEPWNSLTQQADKVYQLGNPVLREQNFGRVPLILL
;
A
#
# COMPACT_ATOMS: atom_id res chain seq x y z
N MET A 1 -27.69 -16.83 -2.46
CA MET A 1 -26.85 -16.69 -1.24
C MET A 1 -27.25 -17.81 -0.29
N SER A 2 -26.35 -18.72 0.09
CA SER A 2 -26.68 -19.79 1.04
C SER A 2 -26.63 -19.28 2.48
N ALA A 3 -27.41 -19.90 3.36
CA ALA A 3 -27.77 -19.40 4.67
C ALA A 3 -26.69 -19.50 5.78
N ASN A 4 -25.40 -19.73 5.47
CA ASN A 4 -24.39 -20.05 6.52
C ASN A 4 -22.95 -19.64 6.17
N GLN A 5 -22.69 -18.36 5.88
CA GLN A 5 -21.32 -17.84 5.95
C GLN A 5 -21.16 -17.06 7.27
N GLU A 6 -20.43 -17.65 8.21
CA GLU A 6 -20.01 -17.00 9.47
C GLU A 6 -18.87 -16.00 9.25
N PHE A 7 -18.05 -16.20 8.21
CA PHE A 7 -16.88 -15.38 7.93
C PHE A 7 -16.82 -14.96 6.46
N ALA A 8 -16.31 -13.76 6.21
CA ALA A 8 -16.00 -13.25 4.89
C ALA A 8 -14.49 -12.97 4.77
N SER A 9 -13.92 -13.20 3.58
CA SER A 9 -12.54 -12.83 3.33
C SER A 9 -12.36 -11.31 3.23
N ALA A 10 -11.15 -10.81 3.49
CA ALA A 10 -10.84 -9.39 3.27
C ALA A 10 -11.06 -8.94 1.81
N THR A 11 -10.90 -9.86 0.84
CA THR A 11 -11.23 -9.58 -0.57
C THR A 11 -12.73 -9.39 -0.76
N ALA A 12 -13.55 -10.26 -0.16
CA ALA A 12 -15.00 -10.12 -0.22
C ALA A 12 -15.49 -8.82 0.43
N LEU A 13 -14.90 -8.42 1.57
CA LEU A 13 -15.18 -7.11 2.19
C LEU A 13 -14.86 -5.94 1.25
N ARG A 14 -13.68 -5.95 0.60
CA ARG A 14 -13.29 -4.88 -0.35
C ARG A 14 -14.21 -4.80 -1.58
N GLN A 15 -14.72 -5.93 -2.05
CA GLN A 15 -15.66 -6.00 -3.19
C GLN A 15 -17.07 -5.51 -2.85
N ASN A 16 -17.39 -5.39 -1.56
CA ASN A 16 -18.72 -5.02 -1.06
C ASN A 16 -18.63 -3.79 -0.13
N LEU A 17 -17.70 -2.86 -0.39
CA LEU A 17 -17.51 -1.64 0.41
C LEU A 17 -18.72 -0.68 0.35
N ASP A 18 -19.53 -0.80 -0.70
CA ASP A 18 -20.77 -0.08 -0.97
C ASP A 18 -22.01 -0.77 -0.39
N GLN A 19 -21.83 -1.89 0.32
CA GLN A 19 -22.91 -2.68 0.92
C GLN A 19 -22.83 -2.62 2.46
N PRO A 20 -23.40 -1.59 3.12
CA PRO A 20 -23.30 -1.42 4.57
C PRO A 20 -23.77 -2.63 5.37
N GLY A 21 -24.83 -3.30 4.91
CA GLY A 21 -25.34 -4.52 5.55
C GLY A 21 -24.34 -5.68 5.53
N PHE A 22 -23.56 -5.80 4.45
CA PHE A 22 -22.50 -6.79 4.35
C PHE A 22 -21.34 -6.47 5.30
N LEU A 23 -20.87 -5.22 5.31
CA LEU A 23 -19.79 -4.77 6.21
C LEU A 23 -20.18 -4.93 7.67
N LYS A 24 -21.39 -4.50 8.05
CA LYS A 24 -21.90 -4.63 9.42
C LYS A 24 -21.98 -6.08 9.88
N LYS A 25 -22.34 -7.01 8.99
CA LYS A 25 -22.41 -8.44 9.30
C LYS A 25 -21.02 -9.03 9.56
N PHE A 26 -20.02 -8.64 8.79
CA PHE A 26 -18.72 -9.31 8.73
C PHE A 26 -17.56 -8.51 9.34
N THR A 27 -17.81 -7.35 9.94
CA THR A 27 -16.77 -6.53 10.57
C THR A 27 -17.30 -5.75 11.79
N PRO A 28 -16.69 -5.92 12.99
CA PRO A 28 -17.15 -5.26 14.20
C PRO A 28 -17.02 -3.72 14.15
N ALA A 29 -16.00 -3.21 13.45
CA ALA A 29 -15.75 -1.78 13.30
C ALA A 29 -16.08 -1.26 11.88
N HIS A 30 -17.19 -1.74 11.27
CA HIS A 30 -17.61 -1.36 9.91
C HIS A 30 -17.67 0.15 9.68
N HIS A 31 -18.14 0.93 10.67
CA HIS A 31 -18.22 2.39 10.59
C HIS A 31 -16.85 3.06 10.30
N LEU A 32 -15.74 2.48 10.77
CA LEU A 32 -14.40 2.99 10.46
C LEU A 32 -14.05 2.80 8.98
N ILE A 33 -14.46 1.67 8.39
CA ILE A 33 -14.25 1.37 6.97
C ILE A 33 -15.13 2.27 6.10
N GLU A 34 -16.36 2.50 6.53
CA GLU A 34 -17.31 3.38 5.85
C GLU A 34 -16.79 4.82 5.81
N ALA A 35 -16.35 5.34 6.96
CA ALA A 35 -15.85 6.70 7.10
C ALA A 35 -14.44 6.93 6.52
N ALA A 36 -13.62 5.87 6.40
CA ALA A 36 -12.27 6.01 5.88
C ALA A 36 -12.26 6.49 4.41
N PRO A 37 -11.38 7.46 4.06
CA PRO A 37 -11.09 7.78 2.67
C PRO A 37 -10.59 6.53 1.94
N LYS A 38 -11.12 6.30 0.74
CA LYS A 38 -10.82 5.12 -0.06
C LYS A 38 -9.89 5.52 -1.20
N VAL A 39 -8.91 4.66 -1.47
CA VAL A 39 -8.02 4.76 -2.63
C VAL A 39 -8.11 3.43 -3.35
N THR A 40 -8.34 3.53 -4.65
CA THR A 40 -8.37 2.40 -5.57
C THR A 40 -7.18 2.49 -6.53
N TRP A 41 -6.92 1.41 -7.25
CA TRP A 41 -5.90 1.46 -8.29
C TRP A 41 -6.28 2.38 -9.45
N SER A 42 -7.57 2.57 -9.72
CA SER A 42 -8.02 3.52 -10.75
C SER A 42 -7.58 4.94 -10.44
N ASP A 43 -7.57 5.32 -9.16
CA ASP A 43 -7.10 6.63 -8.71
C ASP A 43 -5.58 6.79 -8.88
N LEU A 44 -4.84 5.68 -8.77
CA LEU A 44 -3.38 5.67 -8.81
C LEU A 44 -2.79 5.38 -10.21
N PHE A 45 -3.59 4.82 -11.10
CA PHE A 45 -3.14 4.39 -12.42
C PHE A 45 -2.56 5.52 -13.28
N PRO A 46 -3.11 6.75 -13.30
CA PRO A 46 -2.52 7.86 -14.03
C PRO A 46 -1.07 8.16 -13.62
N TYR A 47 -0.76 8.08 -12.32
CA TYR A 47 0.59 8.32 -11.81
C TYR A 47 1.55 7.18 -12.18
N LEU A 48 1.08 5.93 -12.11
CA LEU A 48 1.85 4.77 -12.59
C LEU A 48 2.14 4.90 -14.09
N ARG A 49 1.14 5.26 -14.92
CA ARG A 49 1.32 5.49 -16.37
C ARG A 49 2.38 6.56 -16.60
N TYR A 50 2.26 7.70 -15.94
CA TYR A 50 3.23 8.79 -16.04
C TYR A 50 4.65 8.29 -15.72
N GLN A 51 4.82 7.56 -14.63
CA GLN A 51 6.13 7.06 -14.22
C GLN A 51 6.70 6.01 -15.17
N ILE A 52 5.88 5.11 -15.72
CA ILE A 52 6.32 4.17 -16.75
C ILE A 52 6.74 4.90 -18.03
N VAL A 53 5.97 5.91 -18.45
CA VAL A 53 6.22 6.65 -19.69
C VAL A 53 7.47 7.52 -19.59
N THR A 54 7.66 8.21 -18.46
CA THR A 54 8.73 9.20 -18.30
C THR A 54 10.03 8.63 -17.78
N CYS A 55 10.00 7.49 -17.09
CA CYS A 55 11.24 6.87 -16.65
C CYS A 55 12.04 6.37 -17.86
N PRO A 56 13.34 6.67 -18.00
CA PRO A 56 14.17 6.15 -19.09
C PRO A 56 14.35 4.62 -19.03
N ASP A 57 14.69 4.10 -17.84
CA ASP A 57 14.97 2.69 -17.63
C ASP A 57 14.14 2.11 -16.47
N LEU A 58 13.22 1.19 -16.78
CA LEU A 58 12.41 0.55 -15.75
C LEU A 58 13.20 -0.49 -14.94
N THR A 59 14.37 -0.92 -15.40
CA THR A 59 15.18 -1.90 -14.67
C THR A 59 15.83 -1.33 -13.42
N ASP A 60 15.86 0.00 -13.30
CA ASP A 60 16.28 0.67 -12.06
C ASP A 60 15.34 0.35 -10.89
N PHE A 61 14.05 0.07 -11.16
CA PHE A 61 13.09 -0.24 -10.11
C PHE A 61 13.33 -1.63 -9.51
N TYR A 62 13.09 -1.73 -8.21
CA TYR A 62 13.32 -2.94 -7.44
C TYR A 62 12.67 -4.18 -8.10
N GLN A 63 13.49 -5.20 -8.37
CA GLN A 63 13.10 -6.48 -8.98
C GLN A 63 12.53 -6.44 -10.41
N VAL A 64 12.62 -5.31 -11.11
CA VAL A 64 12.25 -5.23 -12.53
C VAL A 64 13.46 -5.61 -13.37
N ASN A 65 13.36 -6.70 -14.14
CA ASN A 65 14.41 -7.09 -15.08
C ASN A 65 14.08 -6.58 -16.50
N GLN A 66 15.04 -6.71 -17.42
CA GLN A 66 14.91 -6.22 -18.80
C GLN A 66 13.68 -6.79 -19.53
N GLU A 67 13.40 -8.08 -19.34
CA GLU A 67 12.25 -8.75 -19.94
C GLU A 67 10.92 -8.10 -19.47
N LEU A 68 10.79 -7.89 -18.17
CA LEU A 68 9.62 -7.25 -17.56
C LEU A 68 9.51 -5.78 -17.98
N ALA A 69 10.62 -5.04 -18.02
CA ALA A 69 10.65 -3.66 -18.46
C ALA A 69 10.09 -3.50 -19.87
N VAL A 70 10.57 -4.30 -20.83
CA VAL A 70 10.08 -4.29 -22.21
C VAL A 70 8.60 -4.68 -22.25
N ARG A 71 8.21 -5.74 -21.54
CA ARG A 71 6.83 -6.23 -21.53
C ARG A 71 5.84 -5.20 -20.98
N ILE A 72 6.17 -4.55 -19.88
CA ILE A 72 5.34 -3.50 -19.25
C ILE A 72 5.13 -2.35 -20.23
N ARG A 73 6.19 -1.87 -20.89
CA ARG A 73 6.08 -0.77 -21.88
C ARG A 73 5.21 -1.15 -23.07
N VAL A 74 5.36 -2.38 -23.58
CA VAL A 74 4.54 -2.86 -24.71
C VAL A 74 3.08 -2.95 -24.31
N ALA A 75 2.78 -3.59 -23.18
CA ALA A 75 1.42 -3.75 -22.68
C ALA A 75 0.73 -2.39 -22.37
N LEU A 76 1.49 -1.41 -21.86
CA LEU A 76 0.94 -0.10 -21.53
C LEU A 76 0.35 0.64 -22.73
N LYS A 77 0.86 0.39 -23.95
CA LYS A 77 0.37 1.05 -25.18
C LYS A 77 -1.10 0.75 -25.48
N SER A 78 -1.62 -0.37 -25.00
CA SER A 78 -2.97 -0.87 -25.26
C SER A 78 -3.76 -1.18 -23.98
N SER A 79 -3.25 -0.77 -22.83
CA SER A 79 -3.95 -0.95 -21.54
C SER A 79 -4.48 0.39 -21.07
N GLU A 80 -5.78 0.49 -20.83
CA GLU A 80 -6.45 1.68 -20.29
C GLU A 80 -6.74 1.56 -18.79
N THR A 81 -6.62 0.34 -18.24
CA THR A 81 -6.79 0.06 -16.81
C THR A 81 -5.60 -0.68 -16.21
N ILE A 82 -5.46 -0.66 -14.88
CA ILE A 82 -4.43 -1.45 -14.20
C ILE A 82 -4.69 -2.95 -14.39
N GLU A 83 -5.95 -3.38 -14.44
CA GLU A 83 -6.33 -4.77 -14.62
C GLU A 83 -5.89 -5.28 -15.99
N GLU A 84 -6.12 -4.51 -17.05
CA GLU A 84 -5.63 -4.81 -18.40
C GLU A 84 -4.11 -4.89 -18.44
N LEU A 85 -3.42 -3.92 -17.83
CA LEU A 85 -1.95 -3.92 -17.79
C LEU A 85 -1.43 -5.16 -17.07
N VAL A 86 -2.03 -5.52 -15.92
CA VAL A 86 -1.66 -6.71 -15.17
C VAL A 86 -1.90 -7.98 -15.98
N GLU A 87 -3.02 -8.07 -16.70
CA GLU A 87 -3.36 -9.23 -17.53
C GLU A 87 -2.35 -9.42 -18.66
N GLN A 88 -2.03 -8.35 -19.38
CA GLN A 88 -1.12 -8.39 -20.53
C GLN A 88 0.35 -8.67 -20.12
N VAL A 89 0.76 -8.18 -18.95
CA VAL A 89 2.12 -8.42 -18.43
C VAL A 89 2.27 -9.79 -17.77
N ALA A 90 1.20 -10.36 -17.20
CA ALA A 90 1.25 -11.66 -16.55
C ALA A 90 1.61 -12.80 -17.52
N THR A 91 2.32 -13.79 -17.00
CA THR A 91 2.69 -15.02 -17.73
C THR A 91 2.65 -16.22 -16.80
N LYS A 92 2.92 -17.41 -17.35
CA LYS A 92 3.20 -18.61 -16.53
C LYS A 92 4.35 -18.39 -15.53
N ARG A 93 5.35 -17.58 -15.88
CA ARG A 93 6.51 -17.25 -15.01
C ARG A 93 6.21 -16.09 -14.05
N TYR A 94 5.40 -15.12 -14.47
CA TYR A 94 5.08 -13.92 -13.71
C TYR A 94 3.61 -13.88 -13.37
N THR A 95 3.27 -14.36 -12.17
CA THR A 95 1.88 -14.38 -11.69
C THR A 95 1.32 -12.95 -11.57
N LYS A 96 0.00 -12.79 -11.68
CA LYS A 96 -0.67 -11.48 -11.53
C LYS A 96 -0.33 -10.79 -10.20
N ALA A 97 -0.13 -11.55 -9.12
CA ALA A 97 0.28 -11.02 -7.82
C ALA A 97 1.74 -10.50 -7.83
N ARG A 98 2.63 -11.14 -8.58
CA ARG A 98 4.00 -10.64 -8.79
C ARG A 98 4.01 -9.39 -9.66
N VAL A 99 3.24 -9.37 -10.75
CA VAL A 99 3.09 -8.20 -11.62
C VAL A 99 2.57 -7.00 -10.83
N ARG A 100 1.50 -7.18 -10.03
CA ARG A 100 0.99 -6.11 -9.15
C ARG A 100 2.07 -5.54 -8.23
N ARG A 101 2.88 -6.40 -7.59
CA ARG A 101 4.00 -5.94 -6.75
C ARG A 101 5.01 -5.11 -7.52
N LEU A 102 5.40 -5.55 -8.72
CA LEU A 102 6.34 -4.81 -9.57
C LEU A 102 5.77 -3.46 -10.00
N LEU A 103 4.49 -3.41 -10.38
CA LEU A 103 3.81 -2.15 -10.71
C LEU A 103 3.69 -1.24 -9.49
N THR A 104 3.49 -1.77 -8.28
CA THR A 104 3.57 -1.00 -7.03
C THR A 104 4.96 -0.43 -6.83
N TYR A 105 6.02 -1.23 -6.99
CA TYR A 105 7.40 -0.75 -6.89
C TYR A 105 7.69 0.37 -7.88
N ILE A 106 7.18 0.26 -9.10
CA ILE A 106 7.24 1.34 -10.09
C ILE A 106 6.51 2.57 -9.56
N LEU A 107 5.24 2.46 -9.21
CA LEU A 107 4.40 3.57 -8.72
C LEU A 107 5.02 4.33 -7.55
N VAL A 108 5.62 3.63 -6.59
CA VAL A 108 6.20 4.28 -5.40
C VAL A 108 7.67 4.64 -5.55
N GLY A 109 8.27 4.43 -6.72
CA GLY A 109 9.68 4.75 -6.92
C GLY A 109 10.68 3.78 -6.30
N ALA A 110 10.26 2.59 -5.86
CA ALA A 110 11.10 1.69 -5.08
C ALA A 110 12.37 1.26 -5.84
N ARG A 111 13.53 1.45 -5.20
CA ARG A 111 14.85 1.04 -5.67
C ARG A 111 15.43 -0.02 -4.73
N GLN A 112 16.55 -0.61 -5.14
CA GLN A 112 17.33 -1.44 -4.22
C GLN A 112 17.93 -0.54 -3.13
N GLU A 113 17.39 -0.65 -1.92
CA GLU A 113 17.82 0.11 -0.75
C GLU A 113 17.97 -0.83 0.45
N GLU A 114 18.69 -0.39 1.48
CA GLU A 114 18.79 -1.11 2.75
C GLU A 114 17.46 -1.03 3.52
N LEU A 115 17.15 -2.08 4.26
CA LEU A 115 15.98 -2.08 5.14
C LEU A 115 16.22 -1.12 6.31
N PRO A 116 15.20 -0.37 6.76
CA PRO A 116 15.34 0.49 7.92
C PRO A 116 15.63 -0.35 9.18
N SER A 117 16.50 0.15 10.05
CA SER A 117 16.93 -0.52 11.29
C SER A 117 15.92 -0.41 12.44
N GLY A 118 15.14 0.67 12.47
CA GLY A 118 14.17 0.95 13.53
C GLY A 118 12.81 0.29 13.36
N VAL A 119 12.05 0.23 14.44
CA VAL A 119 10.63 -0.16 14.42
C VAL A 119 9.77 1.09 14.56
N HIS A 120 9.02 1.42 13.50
CA HIS A 120 8.08 2.52 13.53
C HIS A 120 6.77 2.12 14.21
N ILE A 121 6.45 2.80 15.31
CA ILE A 121 5.28 2.54 16.14
C ILE A 121 4.10 3.34 15.60
N LEU A 122 3.09 2.63 15.06
CA LEU A 122 1.85 3.26 14.57
C LEU A 122 0.80 3.46 15.67
N GLY A 123 0.81 2.62 16.70
CA GLY A 123 -0.09 2.70 17.84
C GLY A 123 0.14 1.58 18.85
N PHE A 124 -0.42 1.73 20.05
CA PHE A 124 -0.33 0.76 21.14
C PHE A 124 -1.52 0.87 22.10
N SER A 125 -1.85 -0.24 22.75
CA SER A 125 -2.73 -0.27 23.93
C SER A 125 -1.93 -0.01 25.20
N GLU A 126 -2.59 0.09 26.36
CA GLU A 126 -1.90 0.20 27.66
C GLU A 126 -0.96 -0.99 27.93
N GLN A 127 -1.38 -2.22 27.62
CA GLN A 127 -0.49 -3.40 27.69
C GLN A 127 0.69 -3.29 26.71
N GLY A 128 0.43 -2.78 25.50
CA GLY A 128 1.46 -2.51 24.50
C GLY A 128 2.48 -1.47 24.98
N ARG A 129 2.02 -0.41 25.66
CA ARG A 129 2.88 0.62 26.26
C ARG A 129 3.83 0.02 27.30
N GLN A 130 3.31 -0.81 28.19
CA GLN A 130 4.12 -1.49 29.20
C GLN A 130 5.16 -2.43 28.57
N HIS A 131 4.80 -3.11 27.48
CA HIS A 131 5.73 -3.94 26.72
C HIS A 131 6.83 -3.11 26.05
N LEU A 132 6.46 -2.05 25.32
CA LEU A 132 7.40 -1.15 24.65
C LEU A 132 8.38 -0.51 25.62
N SER A 133 7.93 -0.17 26.84
CA SER A 133 8.82 0.36 27.89
C SER A 133 9.96 -0.61 28.26
N LYS A 134 9.75 -1.92 28.18
CA LYS A 134 10.76 -2.95 28.48
C LYS A 134 11.77 -3.14 27.34
N LEU A 135 11.43 -2.67 26.14
CA LEU A 135 12.26 -2.72 24.93
C LEU A 135 13.08 -1.44 24.72
N LYS A 136 12.78 -0.37 25.47
CA LYS A 136 13.51 0.89 25.38
C LYS A 136 15.01 0.66 25.64
N GLY A 137 15.86 1.11 24.72
CA GLY A 137 17.32 0.92 24.76
C GLY A 137 17.82 -0.43 24.24
N LYS A 138 16.92 -1.38 23.92
CA LYS A 138 17.26 -2.67 23.29
C LYS A 138 16.92 -2.69 21.80
N VAL A 139 15.88 -1.97 21.42
CA VAL A 139 15.40 -1.82 20.04
C VAL A 139 15.31 -0.33 19.74
N GLU A 140 15.71 0.05 18.53
CA GLU A 140 15.47 1.39 18.01
C GLU A 140 13.97 1.56 17.73
N LEU A 141 13.28 2.30 18.59
CA LEU A 141 11.85 2.55 18.48
C LEU A 141 11.61 3.97 17.97
N VAL A 142 10.92 4.07 16.83
CA VAL A 142 10.54 5.35 16.22
C VAL A 142 9.08 5.61 16.53
N SER A 143 8.80 6.58 17.40
CA SER A 143 7.43 6.94 17.80
C SER A 143 6.93 8.22 17.14
N ARG A 144 7.82 9.11 16.72
CA ARG A 144 7.48 10.34 16.03
C ARG A 144 8.51 10.62 14.95
N ILE A 145 8.05 10.80 13.72
CA ILE A 145 8.90 11.20 12.60
C ILE A 145 9.00 12.73 12.61
N GLY A 146 10.23 13.23 12.64
CA GLY A 146 10.59 14.66 12.76
C GLY A 146 10.44 15.42 11.45
N LYS A 147 11.49 16.12 11.02
CA LYS A 147 11.56 16.70 9.66
C LYS A 147 12.15 15.71 8.65
N GLU A 148 13.09 14.90 9.12
CA GLU A 148 13.74 13.87 8.31
C GLU A 148 12.90 12.59 8.28
N PRO A 149 12.82 11.91 7.13
CA PRO A 149 12.14 10.63 7.02
C PRO A 149 12.89 9.56 7.83
N TRP A 150 12.13 8.68 8.49
CA TRP A 150 12.70 7.48 9.11
C TRP A 150 13.08 6.43 8.06
N ASN A 151 12.25 6.32 7.02
CA ASN A 151 12.48 5.49 5.86
C ASN A 151 11.93 6.19 4.61
N SER A 152 12.83 6.74 3.80
CA SER A 152 12.48 7.54 2.61
C SER A 152 11.46 6.85 1.72
N LEU A 153 11.62 5.56 1.45
CA LEU A 153 10.69 4.78 0.62
C LEU A 153 9.29 4.69 1.23
N THR A 154 9.17 4.43 2.53
CA THR A 154 7.86 4.38 3.23
C THR A 154 7.18 5.74 3.19
N GLN A 155 7.91 6.82 3.51
CA GLN A 155 7.36 8.17 3.45
C GLN A 155 6.98 8.58 2.01
N GLN A 156 7.71 8.12 1.01
CA GLN A 156 7.36 8.32 -0.40
C GLN A 156 6.09 7.55 -0.78
N ALA A 157 5.98 6.28 -0.38
CA ALA A 157 4.79 5.47 -0.64
C ALA A 157 3.53 6.10 -0.05
N ASP A 158 3.60 6.66 1.16
CA ASP A 158 2.46 7.34 1.78
C ASP A 158 2.09 8.65 1.06
N LYS A 159 3.07 9.41 0.57
CA LYS A 159 2.81 10.59 -0.28
C LYS A 159 2.13 10.19 -1.58
N VAL A 160 2.59 9.13 -2.23
CA VAL A 160 1.96 8.61 -3.45
C VAL A 160 0.55 8.11 -3.17
N TYR A 161 0.32 7.46 -2.03
CA TYR A 161 -1.02 7.02 -1.62
C TYR A 161 -1.99 8.20 -1.42
N GLN A 162 -1.52 9.32 -0.85
CA GLN A 162 -2.30 10.56 -0.72
C GLN A 162 -2.73 11.15 -2.07
N LEU A 163 -1.94 10.97 -3.14
CA LEU A 163 -2.33 11.43 -4.48
C LEU A 163 -3.61 10.75 -5.01
N GLY A 164 -3.92 9.55 -4.50
CA GLY A 164 -5.12 8.80 -4.87
C GLY A 164 -6.39 9.30 -4.20
N ASN A 165 -6.30 10.09 -3.13
CA ASN A 165 -7.48 10.70 -2.51
C ASN A 165 -7.11 11.99 -1.74
N PRO A 166 -7.54 13.18 -2.20
CA PRO A 166 -7.12 14.47 -1.63
C PRO A 166 -7.63 14.72 -0.21
N VAL A 167 -8.57 13.91 0.30
CA VAL A 167 -9.03 13.99 1.70
C VAL A 167 -7.98 13.41 2.66
N LEU A 168 -7.08 12.55 2.17
CA LEU A 168 -6.01 11.99 2.98
C LEU A 168 -5.04 13.09 3.42
N ARG A 169 -4.86 13.20 4.74
CA ARG A 169 -3.91 14.13 5.36
C ARG A 169 -2.53 13.49 5.49
N GLU A 170 -1.53 14.29 5.87
CA GLU A 170 -0.21 13.81 6.28
C GLU A 170 -0.32 12.64 7.28
N GLN A 171 0.40 11.54 7.03
CA GLN A 171 0.35 10.30 7.82
C GLN A 171 1.64 10.01 8.59
N ASN A 172 2.74 10.68 8.25
CA ASN A 172 4.06 10.45 8.83
C ASN A 172 4.50 11.61 9.71
N PHE A 173 4.78 12.76 9.10
CA PHE A 173 5.53 13.82 9.76
C PHE A 173 4.73 14.46 10.89
N GLY A 174 5.33 14.52 12.07
CA GLY A 174 4.73 15.12 13.26
C GLY A 174 3.57 14.33 13.87
N ARG A 175 3.17 13.17 13.30
CA ARG A 175 2.14 12.30 13.87
C ARG A 175 2.66 11.58 15.11
N VAL A 176 1.77 11.38 16.08
CA VAL A 176 2.01 10.56 17.27
C VAL A 176 1.29 9.22 17.11
N PRO A 177 1.78 8.14 17.75
CA PRO A 177 1.14 6.84 17.65
C PRO A 177 -0.27 6.89 18.23
N LEU A 178 -1.17 6.07 17.68
CA LEU A 178 -2.51 5.91 18.24
C LEU A 178 -2.42 5.26 19.63
N ILE A 179 -2.99 5.93 20.63
CA ILE A 179 -3.04 5.43 22.01
C ILE A 179 -4.45 4.88 22.24
N LEU A 180 -4.55 3.56 22.36
CA LEU A 180 -5.80 2.88 22.70
C LEU A 180 -5.86 2.79 24.23
N LEU A 181 -6.75 3.58 24.82
CA LEU A 181 -7.04 3.57 26.27
C LEU A 181 -7.82 2.30 26.65
#